data_AF-Q2EGS0-F1
#
_entry.id   AF-Q2EGS0-F1
#
_cell.length_a   1.000
_cell.length_b   1.000
_cell.length_c   1.000
_cell.angle_alpha   90.00
_cell.angle_beta   90.00
_cell.angle_gamma   90.00
#
_symmetry.space_group_name_H-M   'P 1'
#
loop_
_entity.id
_entity.type
_entity.pdbx_description
1 polymer ?
#
loop_
_entity_poly.entity_id
_entity_poly.type
_entity_poly.pdbx_seq_one_letter_code
_entity_poly.pdbx_strand_id
1 'polypeptide(L)'
;TLVLNATWLVNSAAHMWGNRPYNMNINPRENRFVTFSAIGEGFHNYHHTFPYDYATSEFGCKLNLTTCFIDLMCVLGLAKDRHRVPIELVRARAKRTGDGSHRTG
;
A
#
# COMPACT_ATOMS: atom_id res chain seq x y z
N THR A 1 8.38 -16.84 -18.77
CA THR A 1 9.45 -15.81 -18.77
C THR A 1 8.90 -14.39 -18.88
N LEU A 2 7.98 -14.08 -19.80
CA LEU A 2 7.41 -12.73 -19.95
C LEU A 2 6.70 -12.19 -18.69
N VAL A 3 5.86 -13.02 -18.05
CA VAL A 3 5.17 -12.67 -16.79
C VAL A 3 6.18 -12.37 -15.68
N LEU A 4 7.22 -13.20 -15.54
CA LEU A 4 8.27 -13.03 -14.53
C LEU A 4 9.02 -11.70 -14.70
N ASN A 5 9.36 -11.34 -15.95
CA ASN A 5 10.03 -10.08 -16.24
C ASN A 5 9.13 -8.86 -16.05
N ALA A 6 7.82 -8.98 -16.34
CA ALA A 6 6.86 -7.92 -16.03
C ALA A 6 6.72 -7.71 -14.51
N THR A 7 6.64 -8.79 -13.73
CA THR A 7 6.63 -8.73 -12.25
C THR A 7 7.93 -8.12 -11.71
N TRP A 8 9.09 -8.46 -12.26
CA TRP A 8 10.37 -7.90 -11.84
C TRP A 8 10.58 -6.45 -12.28
N LEU A 9 10.09 -6.05 -13.45
CA LEU A 9 10.09 -4.65 -13.90
C LEU A 9 9.25 -3.79 -12.94
N VAL A 10 8.10 -4.30 -12.51
CA VAL A 10 7.26 -3.66 -11.49
C VAL A 10 8.03 -3.49 -10.17
N ASN A 11 8.74 -4.52 -9.70
CA ASN A 11 9.60 -4.41 -8.51
C ASN A 11 10.71 -3.37 -8.68
N SER A 12 11.41 -3.37 -9.82
CA SER A 12 12.47 -2.38 -10.08
C SER A 12 11.90 -0.97 -10.14
N ALA A 13 10.78 -0.77 -10.84
CA ALA A 13 10.18 0.54 -11.02
C ALA A 13 9.51 1.07 -9.76
N ALA A 14 8.89 0.22 -8.93
CA ALA A 14 8.31 0.61 -7.65
C ALA A 14 9.38 1.02 -6.62
N HIS A 15 10.58 0.43 -6.69
CA HIS A 15 11.69 0.79 -5.80
C HIS A 15 12.55 1.96 -6.31
N MET A 16 12.59 2.21 -7.63
CA MET A 16 13.33 3.33 -8.23
C MET A 16 12.48 4.60 -8.45
N TRP A 17 11.19 4.45 -8.81
CA TRP A 17 10.29 5.55 -9.16
C TRP A 17 9.02 5.52 -8.30
N GLY A 18 8.87 6.55 -7.48
CA GLY A 18 7.74 6.71 -6.58
C GLY A 18 8.02 7.71 -5.48
N ASN A 19 6.99 8.02 -4.70
CA ASN A 19 7.07 8.95 -3.59
C ASN A 19 7.13 8.21 -2.25
N ARG A 20 7.43 8.91 -1.16
CA ARG A 20 7.49 8.36 0.20
C ARG A 20 6.61 9.17 1.17
N PRO A 21 5.28 9.13 0.96
CA PRO A 21 4.35 10.03 1.65
C PRO A 21 4.23 9.79 3.17
N TYR A 22 4.57 8.61 3.69
CA TYR A 22 4.46 8.31 5.13
C TYR A 22 5.82 8.26 5.84
N ASN A 23 6.86 7.75 5.17
CA ASN A 23 8.19 7.65 5.75
C ASN A 23 9.29 7.80 4.68
N MET A 24 9.90 8.97 4.62
CA MET A 24 11.01 9.28 3.70
C MET A 24 12.35 8.67 4.13
N ASN A 25 12.47 8.24 5.38
CA ASN A 25 13.71 7.68 5.94
C ASN A 25 13.91 6.21 5.57
N ILE A 26 12.95 5.59 4.87
CA ILE A 26 13.03 4.21 4.38
C ILE A 26 13.04 4.20 2.85
N ASN A 27 13.61 3.16 2.27
CA ASN A 27 13.69 2.98 0.81
C ASN A 27 12.36 2.63 0.10
N PRO A 28 11.41 1.88 0.70
CA PRO A 28 10.15 1.53 0.06
C PRO A 28 9.36 2.76 -0.40
N ARG A 29 8.81 2.72 -1.62
CA ARG A 29 8.11 3.86 -2.23
C ARG A 29 6.68 3.52 -2.61
N GLU A 30 5.81 4.52 -2.65
CA GLU A 30 4.49 4.38 -3.27
C GLU A 30 4.57 4.64 -4.77
N ASN A 31 3.97 3.75 -5.54
CA ASN A 31 3.78 3.92 -6.96
C ASN A 31 2.33 3.54 -7.34
N ARG A 32 1.52 4.57 -7.63
CA ARG A 32 0.08 4.41 -7.96
C ARG A 32 -0.15 3.68 -9.29
N PHE A 33 0.74 3.84 -10.26
CA PHE A 33 0.67 3.11 -11.53
C PHE A 33 0.95 1.62 -11.32
N VAL A 34 1.99 1.31 -10.54
CA VAL A 34 2.26 -0.07 -10.12
C VAL A 34 1.11 -0.64 -9.31
N THR A 35 0.51 0.14 -8.42
CA THR A 35 -0.64 -0.29 -7.62
C THR A 35 -1.78 -0.78 -8.51
N PHE A 36 -2.12 -0.02 -9.55
CA PHE A 36 -3.18 -0.39 -10.50
C PHE A 36 -2.81 -1.62 -11.33
N SER A 37 -1.55 -1.72 -11.77
CA SER A 37 -1.07 -2.84 -12.60
C SER A 37 -0.78 -4.13 -11.82
N ALA A 38 -0.48 -4.05 -10.53
CA ALA A 38 -0.06 -5.16 -9.66
C ALA A 38 -1.07 -5.44 -8.53
N ILE A 39 -2.36 -5.20 -8.76
CA ILE A 39 -3.45 -5.72 -7.92
C ILE A 39 -3.39 -5.18 -6.47
N GLY A 40 -2.79 -4.01 -6.24
CA GLY A 40 -2.71 -3.38 -4.90
C GLY A 40 -1.35 -3.44 -4.21
N GLU A 41 -0.36 -4.10 -4.82
CA GLU A 41 0.98 -4.19 -4.25
C GLU A 41 1.75 -2.86 -4.27
N GLY A 42 1.32 -1.81 -4.98
CA GLY A 42 2.14 -0.61 -5.18
C GLY A 42 2.25 0.36 -3.98
N PHE A 43 1.66 0.05 -2.84
CA PHE A 43 1.68 0.88 -1.62
C PHE A 43 2.82 0.51 -0.65
N HIS A 44 4.02 0.26 -1.18
CA HIS A 44 5.14 -0.25 -0.37
C HIS A 44 5.59 0.72 0.74
N ASN A 45 5.53 2.04 0.53
CA ASN A 45 5.84 3.00 1.62
C ASN A 45 4.83 2.91 2.77
N TYR A 46 3.54 2.72 2.48
CA TYR A 46 2.52 2.51 3.51
C TYR A 46 2.75 1.18 4.21
N HIS A 47 2.86 0.09 3.45
CA HIS A 47 3.02 -1.26 3.99
C HIS A 47 4.22 -1.39 4.94
N HIS A 48 5.39 -0.86 4.55
CA HIS A 48 6.57 -0.87 5.41
C HIS A 48 6.49 0.09 6.60
N THR A 49 5.63 1.12 6.54
CA THR A 49 5.39 2.02 7.67
C THR A 49 4.39 1.43 8.67
N PHE A 50 3.43 0.66 8.18
CA PHE A 50 2.36 0.03 8.96
C PHE A 50 2.19 -1.45 8.60
N PRO A 51 3.15 -2.32 8.98
CA PRO A 51 3.17 -3.72 8.56
C PRO A 51 2.02 -4.56 9.12
N TYR A 52 1.33 -4.05 10.14
CA TYR A 52 0.19 -4.71 10.79
C TYR A 52 -1.17 -4.32 10.20
N ASP A 53 -1.22 -3.43 9.19
CA ASP A 53 -2.47 -3.09 8.50
C ASP A 53 -2.82 -4.17 7.46
N TYR A 54 -3.98 -4.80 7.61
CA TYR A 54 -4.44 -5.85 6.69
C TYR A 54 -4.63 -5.34 5.25
N ALA A 55 -4.98 -4.07 5.07
CA ALA A 55 -5.30 -3.49 3.77
C ALA A 55 -4.05 -3.08 2.99
N THR A 56 -2.88 -3.11 3.66
CA THR A 56 -1.56 -2.73 3.13
C THR A 56 -1.50 -1.36 2.42
N SER A 57 -2.54 -0.53 2.63
CA SER A 57 -2.78 0.72 1.92
C SER A 57 -3.74 1.61 2.70
N GLU A 58 -3.61 2.93 2.54
CA GLU A 58 -4.57 3.88 3.11
C GLU A 58 -5.97 3.73 2.47
N PHE A 59 -6.02 3.45 1.15
CA PHE A 59 -7.23 3.49 0.33
C PHE A 59 -8.07 2.19 0.32
N GLY A 60 -7.54 1.09 0.86
CA GLY A 60 -8.21 -0.21 0.89
C GLY A 60 -8.71 -0.68 -0.48
N CYS A 61 -9.96 -1.13 -0.54
CA CYS A 61 -10.59 -1.74 -1.71
C CYS A 61 -10.55 -0.88 -3.00
N LYS A 62 -10.40 0.46 -2.89
CA LYS A 62 -10.42 1.36 -4.07
C LYS A 62 -9.29 1.07 -5.06
N LEU A 63 -8.14 0.60 -4.57
CA LEU A 63 -6.93 0.36 -5.37
C LEU A 63 -6.22 -0.95 -5.00
N ASN A 64 -6.77 -1.73 -4.07
CA ASN A 64 -6.20 -3.00 -3.63
C ASN A 64 -7.25 -4.12 -3.73
N LEU A 65 -7.11 -4.96 -4.76
CA LEU A 65 -8.01 -6.09 -5.00
C LEU A 65 -7.86 -7.17 -3.92
N THR A 66 -6.67 -7.33 -3.34
CA THR A 66 -6.44 -8.23 -2.18
C THR A 66 -7.26 -7.79 -0.98
N THR A 67 -7.34 -6.48 -0.71
CA THR A 67 -8.20 -5.95 0.36
C THR A 67 -9.68 -6.28 0.08
N CYS A 68 -10.14 -6.12 -1.16
CA CYS A 68 -11.51 -6.49 -1.54
C CYS A 68 -11.81 -7.97 -1.34
N PHE A 69 -10.85 -8.85 -1.67
CA PHE A 69 -10.98 -10.28 -1.45
C PHE A 69 -11.09 -10.60 0.04
N ILE A 70 -10.21 -10.04 0.89
CA ILE A 70 -10.26 -10.24 2.33
C ILE A 70 -11.58 -9.72 2.92
N ASP A 71 -12.04 -8.55 2.46
CA ASP A 71 -13.31 -7.97 2.89
C ASP A 71 -14.49 -8.87 2.53
N LEU A 72 -14.49 -9.48 1.34
CA LEU A 72 -15.50 -10.47 0.93
C LEU A 72 -15.45 -11.72 1.83
N MET A 73 -14.25 -12.23 2.13
CA MET A 73 -14.10 -13.38 3.03
C MET A 73 -14.62 -13.06 4.44
N CYS A 74 -14.46 -11.81 4.91
CA CYS A 74 -15.05 -11.37 6.17
C CYS A 74 -16.58 -11.30 6.12
N VAL A 75 -17.16 -10.83 5.01
CA VAL A 75 -18.62 -10.81 4.82
C VAL A 75 -19.18 -12.24 4.79
N LEU A 76 -18.46 -13.18 4.19
CA LEU A 76 -18.83 -14.60 4.17
C LEU A 76 -18.56 -15.34 5.50
N GLY A 77 -17.97 -14.67 6.49
CA GLY A 77 -17.62 -15.28 7.78
C GLY A 77 -16.40 -16.20 7.76
N LEU A 78 -15.63 -16.21 6.67
CA LEU A 78 -14.43 -17.03 6.49
C LEU A 78 -13.17 -16.37 7.07
N ALA A 79 -13.20 -15.05 7.28
CA ALA A 79 -12.13 -14.29 7.91
C ALA A 79 -12.69 -13.33 8.97
N LYS A 80 -11.88 -12.99 9.98
CA LYS A 80 -12.25 -12.07 11.07
C LYS A 80 -11.02 -11.27 11.54
N ASP A 81 -11.24 -10.33 12.46
CA ASP A 81 -10.18 -9.59 13.17
C ASP A 81 -9.22 -8.82 12.24
N ARG A 82 -9.77 -8.12 11.25
CA ARG A 82 -9.00 -7.23 10.36
C ARG A 82 -8.48 -6.02 11.13
N HIS A 83 -7.16 -5.95 11.32
CA HIS A 83 -6.51 -4.78 11.92
C HIS A 83 -6.25 -3.69 10.88
N ARG A 84 -6.82 -2.50 11.10
CA ARG A 84 -6.63 -1.29 10.28
C ARG A 84 -5.96 -0.20 11.11
N VAL A 85 -5.04 0.55 10.51
CA VAL A 85 -4.44 1.69 11.18
C VAL A 85 -5.45 2.84 11.27
N PRO A 86 -5.60 3.50 12.43
CA PRO A 86 -6.44 4.69 12.55
C PRO A 86 -5.95 5.82 11.64
N ILE A 87 -6.87 6.49 10.94
CA ILE A 87 -6.55 7.56 9.98
C ILE A 87 -5.75 8.71 10.62
N GLU A 88 -6.01 9.02 11.89
CA GLU A 88 -5.28 10.04 12.64
C GLU A 88 -3.80 9.68 12.80
N LEU A 89 -3.51 8.40 13.04
CA LEU A 89 -2.14 7.89 13.17
C LEU A 89 -1.43 7.92 11.82
N VAL A 90 -2.11 7.54 10.74
CA VAL A 90 -1.59 7.66 9.37
C VAL A 90 -1.21 9.11 9.06
N ARG A 91 -2.14 10.06 9.30
CA ARG A 91 -1.90 11.50 9.07
C ARG A 91 -0.79 12.05 9.94
N ALA A 92 -0.75 11.70 11.22
CA ALA A 92 0.30 12.11 12.13
C ALA A 92 1.67 11.59 11.68
N ARG A 93 1.74 10.35 11.18
CA ARG A 93 2.97 9.77 10.65
C ARG A 93 3.41 10.45 9.36
N ALA A 94 2.48 10.68 8.42
CA ALA A 94 2.75 11.40 7.18
C ALA A 94 3.28 12.82 7.46
N LYS A 95 2.68 13.54 8.42
CA LYS A 95 3.17 14.86 8.83
C LYS A 95 4.56 14.82 9.48
N ARG A 96 4.86 13.76 10.24
CA ARG A 96 6.12 13.65 10.99
C ARG A 96 7.29 13.17 10.13
N THR A 97 7.06 12.22 9.24
CA THR A 97 8.13 11.52 8.48
C THR A 97 7.88 11.43 6.99
N GLY A 98 6.78 11.94 6.46
CA GLY A 98 6.52 11.95 5.02
C GLY A 98 7.41 12.92 4.27
N ASP A 99 7.60 12.68 2.97
CA ASP A 99 8.35 13.55 2.05
C ASP A 99 7.54 14.75 1.52
N GLY A 100 6.37 15.03 2.10
CA GLY A 100 5.45 16.09 1.66
C GLY A 100 4.58 15.73 0.46
N SER A 101 4.71 14.53 -0.10
CA SER A 101 3.89 14.08 -1.24
C SER A 101 2.55 13.45 -0.84
N HIS A 102 2.26 13.32 0.47
CA HIS A 102 1.01 12.75 0.96
C HIS A 102 -0.18 13.56 0.47
N ARG A 103 -1.08 12.90 -0.26
CA ARG A 103 -2.32 13.50 -0.75
C ARG A 103 -3.47 12.87 0.01
N THR A 104 -4.31 13.69 0.62
CA THR A 104 -5.60 13.25 1.12
C THR A 104 -6.45 12.83 -0.08
N GLY A 105 -6.83 11.56 -0.15
CA GLY A 105 -7.76 11.04 -1.16
C GLY A 105 -9.21 11.03 -0.70
#